data_AF-A0A0M8QUY1-F1
#
_entry.id   AF-A0A0M8QUY1-F1
#
_cell.length_a   1.000
_cell.length_b   1.000
_cell.length_c   1.000
_cell.angle_alpha   90.00
_cell.angle_beta   90.00
_cell.angle_gamma   90.00
#
_symmetry.space_group_name_H-M   'P 1'
#
loop_
_entity.id
_entity.type
_entity.pdbx_description
1 polymer ?
#
loop_
_entity_poly.entity_id
_entity_poly.type
_entity_poly.pdbx_seq_one_letter_code
_entity_poly.pdbx_strand_id
1 'polypeptide(L)'
;MGRGSTTPPSGSPAPVDRRAFLATSGLAAIAPIDLVHLVTPAAPREIPTQIRPREIRQLKSLADVIHRQDNEYGGGGAVRELARGAIMWGASLLPVPCPESLRPELLASVARLGIVVGASQFDAYAHDDARVSFRLAAECAEEAGEWHLRAKTYSFMARQEIWVGDPDTGLTHAEKGLVRSDRLTATERAMLHAARARAFGKMRDVANTLRAVGEADAAFEQSDPAQDPPWMAYYDHAQHHGDTAHALFDLAVHADQDPGQAARRFEIAVKGHGNAFARSRAISETKLASLVMAKGDDPRHAVVLGHRALDDVGKLTSYRAAEDLRELARFAGRHRNLSEASDLRERIAATVRA
;
A
#
# COMPACT_ATOMS: atom_id res chain seq x y z
N MET A 1 -88.69 0.19 35.57
CA MET A 1 -89.67 0.68 34.59
C MET A 1 -88.87 1.31 33.47
N GLY A 2 -88.90 0.95 32.19
CA GLY A 2 -89.76 0.06 31.44
C GLY A 2 -89.77 0.59 30.00
N ARG A 3 -89.22 -0.22 29.08
CA ARG A 3 -89.54 -0.32 27.64
C ARG A 3 -89.01 0.72 26.64
N GLY A 4 -88.47 0.16 25.56
CA GLY A 4 -88.61 0.68 24.18
C GLY A 4 -87.30 0.59 23.38
N SER A 5 -86.90 -0.54 22.77
CA SER A 5 -87.38 -1.14 21.49
C SER A 5 -87.40 -0.17 20.29
N THR A 6 -86.97 -0.43 19.06
CA THR A 6 -86.23 -1.49 18.32
C THR A 6 -86.06 -0.92 16.88
N THR A 7 -84.92 -1.19 16.24
CA THR A 7 -84.51 -1.00 14.81
C THR A 7 -85.50 -1.53 13.76
N PRO A 8 -85.45 -1.15 12.44
CA PRO A 8 -84.61 -1.85 11.42
C PRO A 8 -84.28 -1.00 10.12
N PRO A 9 -84.01 -1.57 8.91
CA PRO A 9 -82.70 -2.04 8.39
C PRO A 9 -82.34 -1.47 6.99
N SER A 10 -81.22 -1.89 6.38
CA SER A 10 -81.07 -2.27 4.95
C SER A 10 -79.66 -1.97 4.40
N GLY A 11 -79.04 -2.97 3.74
CA GLY A 11 -77.92 -2.77 2.80
C GLY A 11 -76.85 -3.86 2.81
N SER A 12 -77.00 -4.88 1.95
CA SER A 12 -75.94 -5.78 1.48
C SER A 12 -75.83 -5.65 -0.05
N PRO A 13 -74.78 -6.11 -0.76
CA PRO A 13 -73.43 -6.57 -0.36
C PRO A 13 -72.29 -5.99 -1.24
N ALA A 14 -71.02 -6.27 -0.90
CA ALA A 14 -69.89 -6.18 -1.85
C ALA A 14 -69.12 -7.52 -1.91
N PRO A 15 -68.55 -7.91 -3.08
CA PRO A 15 -68.16 -9.27 -3.38
C PRO A 15 -66.81 -9.66 -2.78
N VAL A 16 -66.72 -10.88 -2.28
CA VAL A 16 -65.50 -11.48 -1.71
C VAL A 16 -64.55 -11.86 -2.86
N ASP A 17 -63.40 -11.19 -2.93
CA ASP A 17 -62.33 -11.49 -3.87
C ASP A 17 -61.62 -12.80 -3.48
N ARG A 18 -61.87 -13.87 -4.25
CA ARG A 18 -61.36 -15.24 -4.02
C ARG A 18 -59.91 -15.43 -4.50
N ARG A 19 -59.07 -14.39 -4.41
CA ARG A 19 -57.65 -14.42 -4.79
C ARG A 19 -56.66 -14.11 -3.66
N ALA A 20 -57.12 -14.01 -2.42
CA ALA A 20 -56.28 -13.71 -1.25
C ALA A 20 -56.16 -14.88 -0.25
N PHE A 21 -55.96 -16.12 -0.73
CA PHE A 21 -55.80 -17.28 0.17
C PHE A 21 -54.67 -18.27 -0.17
N LEU A 22 -53.72 -17.90 -1.04
CA LEU A 22 -52.55 -18.74 -1.30
C LEU A 22 -51.28 -17.89 -1.46
N ALA A 23 -50.78 -17.36 -0.35
CA ALA A 23 -49.41 -16.82 -0.27
C ALA A 23 -48.89 -16.86 1.17
N THR A 24 -49.00 -18.02 1.83
CA THR A 24 -48.36 -18.23 3.14
C THR A 24 -47.77 -19.63 3.20
N SER A 25 -46.86 -19.92 2.27
CA SER A 25 -46.03 -21.13 2.28
C SER A 25 -44.57 -20.74 2.49
N GLY A 26 -44.13 -20.87 3.74
CA GLY A 26 -42.79 -21.31 4.13
C GLY A 26 -41.58 -20.62 3.50
N LEU A 27 -41.21 -19.46 4.04
CA LEU A 27 -39.79 -19.10 4.17
C LEU A 27 -39.41 -19.30 5.63
N ALA A 28 -39.07 -20.53 6.01
CA ALA A 28 -38.22 -20.72 7.18
C ALA A 28 -36.89 -20.04 6.81
N ALA A 29 -36.66 -18.84 7.35
CA ALA A 29 -35.38 -18.17 7.23
C ALA A 29 -34.35 -19.10 7.87
N ILE A 30 -33.53 -19.76 7.05
CA ILE A 30 -32.32 -20.42 7.51
C ILE A 30 -31.42 -19.28 7.99
N ALA A 31 -31.47 -18.99 9.28
CA ALA A 31 -30.51 -18.09 9.88
C ALA A 31 -29.11 -18.67 9.59
N PRO A 32 -28.16 -17.87 9.09
CA PRO A 32 -26.81 -18.37 8.90
C PRO A 32 -26.30 -18.88 10.24
N ILE A 33 -25.89 -20.14 10.27
CA ILE A 33 -25.24 -20.72 11.46
C ILE A 33 -23.96 -19.90 11.66
N ASP A 34 -23.88 -19.19 12.77
CA ASP A 34 -22.68 -18.44 13.14
C ASP A 34 -21.59 -19.41 13.63
N LEU A 35 -20.95 -20.07 12.67
CA LEU A 35 -19.86 -20.99 12.91
C LEU A 35 -18.58 -20.28 13.40
N VAL A 36 -18.52 -18.94 13.39
CA VAL A 36 -17.35 -18.18 13.84
C VAL A 36 -17.09 -18.44 15.33
N HIS A 37 -18.15 -18.58 16.12
CA HIS A 37 -18.04 -18.91 17.54
C HIS A 37 -17.38 -20.27 17.83
N LEU A 38 -17.37 -21.21 16.87
CA LEU A 38 -16.69 -22.50 17.01
C LEU A 38 -15.17 -22.40 16.82
N VAL A 39 -14.69 -21.32 16.21
CA VAL A 39 -13.27 -21.10 15.89
C VAL A 39 -12.67 -19.89 16.61
N THR A 40 -13.46 -19.16 17.39
CA THR A 40 -12.97 -18.10 18.28
C THR A 40 -12.01 -18.70 19.32
N PRO A 41 -10.73 -18.30 19.37
CA PRO A 41 -9.78 -18.89 20.31
C PRO A 41 -10.21 -18.61 21.76
N ALA A 42 -10.45 -19.67 22.52
CA ALA A 42 -10.76 -19.57 23.96
C ALA A 42 -9.48 -19.49 24.83
N ALA A 43 -8.33 -19.88 24.29
CA ALA A 43 -7.07 -19.96 25.03
C ALA A 43 -6.19 -18.70 24.79
N PRO A 44 -5.47 -18.23 25.83
CA PRO A 44 -4.41 -17.25 25.66
C PRO A 44 -3.37 -17.72 24.65
N ARG A 45 -2.75 -16.79 23.91
CA ARG A 45 -1.63 -17.11 23.03
C ARG A 45 -0.52 -17.77 23.85
N GLU A 46 -0.03 -18.92 23.40
CA GLU A 46 1.11 -19.58 24.02
C GLU A 46 2.37 -18.73 23.79
N ILE A 47 2.76 -17.97 24.81
CA ILE A 47 4.02 -17.22 24.84
C ILE A 47 5.05 -18.12 25.54
N PRO A 48 6.25 -18.32 24.95
CA PRO A 48 7.30 -19.12 25.57
C PRO A 48 7.79 -18.46 26.87
N THR A 49 8.25 -19.26 27.83
CA THR A 49 8.84 -18.75 29.08
C THR A 49 10.24 -18.17 28.90
N GLN A 50 10.93 -18.54 27.82
CA GLN A 50 12.25 -18.02 27.43
C GLN A 50 12.40 -18.11 25.91
N ILE A 51 13.05 -17.12 25.30
CA ILE A 51 13.34 -17.10 23.86
C ILE A 51 14.35 -18.19 23.49
N ARG A 52 14.06 -18.94 22.43
CA ARG A 52 14.97 -19.92 21.82
C ARG A 52 15.14 -19.60 20.33
N PRO A 53 16.13 -20.21 19.65
CA PRO A 53 16.32 -20.03 18.21
C PRO A 53 15.09 -20.41 17.36
N ARG A 54 14.16 -21.21 17.89
CA ARG A 54 12.93 -21.60 17.19
C ARG A 54 12.02 -20.40 16.92
N GLU A 55 11.79 -19.56 17.93
CA GLU A 55 10.91 -18.40 17.84
C GLU A 55 11.46 -17.38 16.83
N ILE A 56 12.77 -17.18 16.81
CA ILE A 56 13.47 -16.33 15.83
C ILE A 56 13.26 -16.86 14.40
N ARG A 57 13.42 -18.17 14.17
CA ARG A 57 13.15 -18.78 12.86
C ARG A 57 11.69 -18.61 12.44
N GLN A 58 10.74 -18.72 13.36
CA GLN A 58 9.32 -18.49 13.09
C GLN A 58 9.05 -17.04 12.69
N LEU A 59 9.64 -16.05 13.37
CA LEU A 59 9.53 -14.64 13.01
C LEU A 59 10.05 -14.37 11.60
N LYS A 60 11.24 -14.89 11.27
CA LYS A 60 11.83 -14.77 9.93
C LYS A 60 10.92 -15.39 8.86
N SER A 61 10.44 -16.61 9.10
CA SER A 61 9.52 -17.30 8.18
C SER A 61 8.20 -16.55 8.00
N LEU A 62 7.63 -15.99 9.06
CA LEU A 62 6.40 -15.19 8.99
C LEU A 62 6.62 -13.93 8.16
N ALA A 63 7.75 -13.24 8.36
CA ALA A 63 8.07 -12.05 7.58
C ALA A 63 8.18 -12.37 6.08
N ASP A 64 8.81 -13.49 5.71
CA ASP A 64 8.93 -13.92 4.32
C ASP A 64 7.59 -14.31 3.70
N VAL A 65 6.74 -15.02 4.45
CA VAL A 65 5.39 -15.38 4.00
C VAL A 65 4.54 -14.13 3.76
N ILE A 66 4.50 -13.22 4.73
CA ILE A 66 3.73 -11.97 4.61
C ILE A 66 4.22 -11.17 3.41
N HIS A 67 5.55 -11.01 3.24
CA HIS A 67 6.11 -10.29 2.10
C HIS A 67 5.69 -10.88 0.75
N ARG A 68 5.76 -12.20 0.60
CA ARG A 68 5.35 -12.86 -0.66
C ARG A 68 3.85 -12.71 -0.92
N GLN A 69 3.02 -12.92 0.09
CA GLN A 69 1.57 -12.84 -0.05
C GLN A 69 1.11 -11.40 -0.32
N ASP A 70 1.73 -10.41 0.31
CA ASP A 70 1.47 -9.00 0.07
C ASP A 70 1.84 -8.57 -1.37
N ASN A 71 2.99 -9.05 -1.88
CA ASN A 71 3.37 -8.80 -3.27
C ASN A 71 2.39 -9.43 -4.28
N GLU A 72 1.86 -10.62 -3.97
CA GLU A 72 0.98 -11.39 -4.87
C GLU A 72 -0.47 -10.90 -4.86
N TYR A 73 -1.03 -10.65 -3.67
CA TYR A 73 -2.46 -10.39 -3.48
C TYR A 73 -2.78 -8.97 -2.98
N GLY A 74 -1.78 -8.25 -2.47
CA GLY A 74 -1.94 -6.99 -1.73
C GLY A 74 -2.22 -7.21 -0.24
N GLY A 75 -2.17 -6.12 0.53
CA GLY A 75 -2.25 -6.16 1.99
C GLY A 75 -3.63 -6.32 2.62
N GLY A 76 -4.67 -6.59 1.82
CA GLY A 76 -6.03 -6.82 2.28
C GLY A 76 -6.33 -8.26 2.69
N GLY A 77 -7.59 -8.55 2.99
CA GLY A 77 -8.11 -9.92 3.17
C GLY A 77 -7.30 -10.78 4.15
N ALA A 78 -6.94 -12.00 3.74
CA ALA A 78 -6.21 -12.96 4.58
C ALA A 78 -4.79 -12.47 4.94
N VAL A 79 -4.15 -11.66 4.09
CA VAL A 79 -2.82 -11.08 4.38
C VAL A 79 -2.91 -10.14 5.57
N ARG A 80 -3.97 -9.33 5.66
CA ARG A 80 -4.22 -8.43 6.79
C ARG A 80 -4.34 -9.18 8.11
N GLU A 81 -5.13 -10.26 8.14
CA GLU A 81 -5.35 -11.05 9.35
C GLU A 81 -4.07 -11.76 9.81
N LEU A 82 -3.32 -12.34 8.86
CA LEU A 82 -2.01 -12.94 9.14
C LEU A 82 -1.03 -11.90 9.69
N ALA A 83 -0.91 -10.75 9.03
CA ALA A 83 0.00 -9.67 9.42
C ALA A 83 -0.31 -9.13 10.82
N ARG A 84 -1.59 -8.92 11.13
CA ARG A 84 -2.06 -8.48 12.45
C ARG A 84 -1.72 -9.49 13.54
N GLY A 85 -1.97 -10.78 13.29
CA GLY A 85 -1.63 -11.84 14.23
C GLY A 85 -0.12 -11.94 14.47
N ALA A 86 0.66 -11.90 13.39
CA ALA A 86 2.11 -12.03 13.42
C ALA A 86 2.79 -10.88 14.17
N ILE A 87 2.41 -9.62 13.91
CA ILE A 87 3.05 -8.47 14.58
C ILE A 87 2.71 -8.44 16.07
N MET A 88 1.47 -8.78 16.44
CA MET A 88 1.08 -8.89 17.85
C MET A 88 1.84 -10.01 18.57
N TRP A 89 2.07 -11.14 17.90
CA TRP A 89 2.88 -12.21 18.44
C TRP A 89 4.36 -11.79 18.57
N GLY A 90 4.95 -11.19 17.54
CA GLY A 90 6.33 -10.69 17.57
C GLY A 90 6.56 -9.65 18.67
N ALA A 91 5.66 -8.69 18.84
CA ALA A 91 5.71 -7.74 19.94
C ALA A 91 5.62 -8.42 21.31
N SER A 92 4.80 -9.47 21.45
CA SER A 92 4.67 -10.21 22.71
C SER A 92 5.92 -11.02 23.09
N LEU A 93 6.86 -11.24 22.17
CA LEU A 93 8.14 -11.90 22.43
C LEU A 93 9.21 -10.97 23.00
N LEU A 94 9.12 -9.65 22.78
CA LEU A 94 10.12 -8.67 23.23
C LEU A 94 10.35 -8.62 24.76
N PRO A 95 9.32 -8.75 25.62
CA PRO A 95 9.50 -8.78 27.08
C PRO A 95 9.88 -10.18 27.62
N VAL A 96 9.86 -11.22 26.80
CA VAL A 96 10.20 -12.59 27.25
C VAL A 96 11.69 -12.66 27.57
N PRO A 97 12.11 -13.32 28.67
CA PRO A 97 13.53 -13.54 28.97
C PRO A 97 14.29 -14.10 27.77
N CYS A 98 15.36 -13.42 27.37
CA CYS A 98 16.14 -13.73 26.17
C CYS A 98 17.63 -13.80 26.52
N PRO A 99 18.34 -14.89 26.19
CA PRO A 99 19.81 -14.92 26.30
C PRO A 99 20.44 -13.75 25.54
N GLU A 100 21.45 -13.10 26.11
CA GLU A 100 22.11 -11.92 25.51
C GLU A 100 22.58 -12.18 24.08
N SER A 101 23.12 -13.36 23.83
CA SER A 101 23.57 -13.80 22.49
C SER A 101 22.46 -13.85 21.43
N LEU A 102 21.19 -13.99 21.82
CA LEU A 102 20.05 -14.06 20.91
C LEU A 102 19.29 -12.74 20.80
N ARG A 103 19.53 -11.78 21.70
CA ARG A 103 18.79 -10.51 21.77
C ARG A 103 18.89 -9.69 20.48
N PRO A 104 20.07 -9.47 19.87
CA PRO A 104 20.16 -8.73 18.61
C PRO A 104 19.38 -9.42 17.48
N GLU A 105 19.48 -10.74 17.37
CA GLU A 105 18.80 -11.49 16.30
C GLU A 105 17.28 -11.51 16.46
N LEU A 106 16.78 -11.56 17.72
CA LEU A 106 15.36 -11.40 18.02
C LEU A 106 14.86 -10.03 17.58
N LEU A 107 15.54 -8.96 17.99
CA LEU A 107 15.18 -7.58 17.65
C LEU A 107 15.21 -7.36 16.14
N ALA A 108 16.26 -7.81 15.45
CA ALA A 108 16.36 -7.77 14.00
C ALA A 108 15.19 -8.49 13.30
N SER A 109 14.78 -9.65 13.84
CA SER A 109 13.68 -10.43 13.28
C SER A 109 12.33 -9.77 13.50
N VAL A 110 12.10 -9.15 14.67
CA VAL A 110 10.90 -8.33 14.93
C VAL A 110 10.90 -7.08 14.07
N ALA A 111 12.06 -6.45 13.85
CA ALA A 111 12.18 -5.30 12.96
C ALA A 111 11.82 -5.65 11.51
N ARG A 112 12.38 -6.76 11.00
CA ARG A 112 12.04 -7.25 9.66
C ARG A 112 10.56 -7.56 9.52
N LEU A 113 9.94 -8.17 10.53
CA LEU A 113 8.51 -8.42 10.58
C LEU A 113 7.70 -7.11 10.57
N GLY A 114 8.08 -6.13 11.40
CA GLY A 114 7.42 -4.83 11.44
C GLY A 114 7.51 -4.06 10.13
N ILE A 115 8.62 -4.17 9.39
CA ILE A 115 8.76 -3.60 8.04
C ILE A 115 7.73 -4.20 7.07
N VAL A 116 7.63 -5.53 6.99
CA VAL A 116 6.72 -6.16 6.02
C VAL A 116 5.25 -5.97 6.40
N VAL A 117 4.93 -6.01 7.70
CA VAL A 117 3.57 -5.76 8.18
C VAL A 117 3.19 -4.30 7.96
N GLY A 118 4.08 -3.36 8.28
CA GLY A 118 3.86 -1.93 8.06
C GLY A 118 3.69 -1.60 6.58
N ALA A 119 4.50 -2.21 5.69
CA ALA A 119 4.37 -2.03 4.24
C ALA A 119 3.01 -2.52 3.72
N SER A 120 2.57 -3.69 4.20
CA SER A 120 1.28 -4.27 3.87
C SER A 120 0.10 -3.40 4.35
N GLN A 121 0.17 -2.94 5.61
CA GLN A 121 -0.81 -2.00 6.19
C GLN A 121 -0.86 -0.67 5.44
N PHE A 122 0.30 -0.13 5.06
CA PHE A 122 0.41 1.09 4.28
C PHE A 122 -0.28 0.94 2.92
N ASP A 123 -0.05 -0.18 2.23
CA ASP A 123 -0.66 -0.48 0.95
C ASP A 123 -2.18 -0.70 1.03
N ALA A 124 -2.66 -1.16 2.19
CA ALA A 124 -4.07 -1.33 2.53
C ALA A 124 -4.74 -0.08 3.16
N TYR A 125 -4.06 1.06 3.21
CA TYR A 125 -4.53 2.34 3.79
C TYR A 125 -4.79 2.31 5.30
N ALA A 126 -4.29 1.29 6.00
CA ALA A 126 -4.27 1.25 7.47
C ALA A 126 -3.09 2.08 7.99
N HIS A 127 -3.07 3.39 7.71
CA HIS A 127 -1.91 4.25 7.96
C HIS A 127 -1.52 4.34 9.44
N ASP A 128 -2.48 4.38 10.36
CA ASP A 128 -2.16 4.43 11.79
C ASP A 128 -1.55 3.12 12.28
N ASP A 129 -2.07 1.98 11.82
CA ASP A 129 -1.49 0.66 12.09
C ASP A 129 -0.06 0.57 11.50
N ALA A 130 0.14 1.07 10.28
CA ALA A 130 1.44 1.09 9.62
C ALA A 130 2.46 1.92 10.40
N ARG A 131 2.07 3.10 10.93
CA ARG A 131 2.95 3.94 11.78
C ARG A 131 3.39 3.19 13.04
N VAL A 132 2.48 2.45 13.67
CA VAL A 132 2.82 1.62 14.85
C VAL A 132 3.81 0.53 14.47
N SER A 133 3.56 -0.21 13.40
CA SER A 133 4.45 -1.29 12.93
C SER A 133 5.84 -0.79 12.53
N PHE A 134 5.91 0.34 11.82
CA PHE A 134 7.20 0.94 11.44
C PHE A 134 7.95 1.51 12.64
N ARG A 135 7.27 2.10 13.62
CA ARG A 135 7.92 2.58 14.86
C ARG A 135 8.53 1.42 15.64
N LEU A 136 7.78 0.33 15.82
CA LEU A 136 8.29 -0.90 16.43
C LEU A 136 9.53 -1.41 15.69
N ALA A 137 9.48 -1.40 14.35
CA ALA A 137 10.61 -1.82 13.54
C ALA A 137 11.83 -0.91 13.68
N ALA A 138 11.62 0.41 13.77
CA ALA A 138 12.69 1.38 13.93
C ALA A 138 13.38 1.21 15.29
N GLU A 139 12.61 1.11 16.36
CA GLU A 139 13.12 0.90 17.72
C GLU A 139 13.91 -0.43 17.81
N CYS A 140 13.36 -1.52 17.29
CA CYS A 140 14.04 -2.81 17.30
C CYS A 140 15.33 -2.81 16.43
N ALA A 141 15.31 -2.18 15.25
CA ALA A 141 16.50 -2.11 14.39
C ALA A 141 17.60 -1.23 15.02
N GLU A 142 17.23 -0.13 15.67
CA GLU A 142 18.16 0.74 16.38
C GLU A 142 18.77 0.04 17.61
N GLU A 143 17.95 -0.63 18.43
CA GLU A 143 18.44 -1.39 19.59
C GLU A 143 19.35 -2.56 19.17
N ALA A 144 19.05 -3.22 18.04
CA ALA A 144 19.87 -4.30 17.50
C ALA A 144 21.20 -3.83 16.88
N GLY A 145 21.35 -2.55 16.56
CA GLY A 145 22.47 -2.06 15.75
C GLY A 145 22.42 -2.50 14.29
N GLU A 146 21.23 -2.86 13.78
CA GLU A 146 21.00 -3.37 12.42
C GLU A 146 20.77 -2.22 11.43
N TRP A 147 21.87 -1.65 10.91
CA TRP A 147 21.87 -0.47 10.05
C TRP A 147 21.04 -0.63 8.77
N HIS A 148 21.07 -1.81 8.16
CA HIS A 148 20.34 -2.12 6.93
C HIS A 148 18.81 -2.13 7.14
N LEU A 149 18.34 -2.80 8.19
CA LEU A 149 16.92 -2.80 8.56
C LEU A 149 16.47 -1.40 8.99
N ARG A 150 17.33 -0.67 9.72
CA ARG A 150 17.06 0.71 10.12
C ARG A 150 16.85 1.61 8.89
N ALA A 151 17.75 1.57 7.91
CA ALA A 151 17.63 2.33 6.67
C ALA A 151 16.34 1.97 5.91
N LYS A 152 16.04 0.67 5.81
CA LYS A 152 14.82 0.18 5.17
C LYS A 152 13.55 0.67 5.86
N THR A 153 13.50 0.63 7.19
CA THR A 153 12.37 1.13 7.99
C THR A 153 12.16 2.61 7.75
N TYR A 154 13.21 3.43 7.85
CA TYR A 154 13.09 4.88 7.66
C TYR A 154 12.71 5.27 6.22
N SER A 155 13.15 4.51 5.22
CA SER A 155 12.67 4.68 3.84
C SER A 155 11.17 4.44 3.73
N PHE A 156 10.62 3.43 4.42
CA PHE A 156 9.16 3.22 4.43
C PHE A 156 8.40 4.28 5.21
N MET A 157 8.88 4.70 6.39
CA MET A 157 8.28 5.81 7.14
C MET A 157 8.25 7.09 6.31
N ALA A 158 9.36 7.40 5.61
CA ALA A 158 9.42 8.54 4.69
C ALA A 158 8.37 8.42 3.58
N ARG A 159 8.33 7.27 2.88
CA ARG A 159 7.34 7.02 1.82
C ARG A 159 5.90 7.15 2.32
N GLN A 160 5.62 6.70 3.53
CA GLN A 160 4.29 6.81 4.13
C GLN A 160 3.91 8.27 4.38
N GLU A 161 4.74 9.04 5.09
CA GLU A 161 4.40 10.43 5.43
C GLU A 161 4.28 11.31 4.17
N ILE A 162 5.17 11.12 3.20
CA ILE A 162 5.08 11.77 1.88
C ILE A 162 3.75 11.44 1.19
N TRP A 163 3.28 10.19 1.29
CA TRP A 163 2.04 9.74 0.65
C TRP A 163 0.81 10.36 1.28
N VAL A 164 0.75 10.44 2.60
CA VAL A 164 -0.40 11.01 3.33
C VAL A 164 -0.41 12.55 3.35
N GLY A 165 0.56 13.19 2.71
CA GLY A 165 0.61 14.64 2.54
C GLY A 165 1.45 15.39 3.57
N ASP A 166 2.31 14.69 4.32
CA ASP A 166 3.29 15.29 5.23
C ASP A 166 4.73 15.04 4.73
N PRO A 167 5.16 15.75 3.67
CA PRO A 167 6.48 15.54 3.10
C PRO A 167 7.62 16.03 3.99
N ASP A 168 7.38 16.94 4.95
CA ASP A 168 8.42 17.46 5.84
C ASP A 168 8.82 16.42 6.90
N THR A 169 7.83 15.77 7.54
CA THR A 169 8.09 14.60 8.38
C THR A 169 8.71 13.47 7.55
N GLY A 170 8.25 13.30 6.29
CA GLY A 170 8.85 12.36 5.35
C GLY A 170 10.34 12.61 5.09
N LEU A 171 10.73 13.86 4.90
CA LEU A 171 12.12 14.27 4.75
C LEU A 171 12.93 13.94 6.00
N THR A 172 12.38 14.26 7.19
CA THR A 172 13.02 13.95 8.47
C THR A 172 13.34 12.45 8.59
N HIS A 173 12.42 11.57 8.20
CA HIS A 173 12.67 10.13 8.20
C HIS A 173 13.75 9.73 7.20
N ALA A 174 13.70 10.24 5.97
CA ALA A 174 14.71 9.92 4.95
C ALA A 174 16.12 10.34 5.40
N GLU A 175 16.26 11.52 6.00
CA GLU A 175 17.54 12.01 6.52
C GLU A 175 17.99 11.25 7.77
N LYS A 176 17.07 10.88 8.67
CA LYS A 176 17.38 10.00 9.81
C LYS A 176 17.91 8.64 9.32
N GLY A 177 17.37 8.10 8.23
CA GLY A 177 17.87 6.89 7.58
C GLY A 177 19.30 6.99 7.08
N LEU A 178 19.73 8.18 6.62
CA LEU A 178 21.09 8.43 6.12
C LEU A 178 22.13 8.69 7.22
N VAL A 179 21.71 8.89 8.47
CA VAL A 179 22.65 8.97 9.60
C VAL A 179 23.49 7.69 9.65
N ARG A 180 24.82 7.85 9.69
CA ARG A 180 25.80 6.75 9.53
C ARG A 180 25.73 6.05 8.18
N SER A 181 25.64 6.83 7.10
CA SER A 181 25.68 6.34 5.72
C SER A 181 26.95 5.52 5.38
N ASP A 182 28.02 5.64 6.18
CA ASP A 182 29.21 4.79 6.16
C ASP A 182 28.91 3.30 6.45
N ARG A 183 27.76 3.01 7.05
CA ARG A 183 27.30 1.65 7.39
C ARG A 183 26.32 1.07 6.37
N LEU A 184 25.92 1.84 5.37
CA LEU A 184 24.90 1.46 4.41
C LEU A 184 25.52 1.03 3.08
N THR A 185 24.85 0.14 2.37
CA THR A 185 25.22 -0.18 1.00
C THR A 185 24.93 1.02 0.09
N ALA A 186 25.54 1.04 -1.10
CA ALA A 186 25.29 2.08 -2.08
C ALA A 186 23.83 2.10 -2.53
N THR A 187 23.20 0.93 -2.68
CA THR A 187 21.78 0.76 -3.02
C THR A 187 20.86 1.34 -1.94
N GLU A 188 21.17 1.12 -0.66
CA GLU A 188 20.39 1.69 0.46
C GLU A 188 20.51 3.21 0.51
N ARG A 189 21.70 3.77 0.26
CA ARG A 189 21.89 5.22 0.14
C ARG A 189 21.06 5.78 -1.02
N ALA A 190 21.11 5.15 -2.19
CA ALA A 190 20.32 5.56 -3.36
C ALA A 190 18.81 5.58 -3.05
N MET A 191 18.30 4.53 -2.40
CA MET A 191 16.91 4.45 -1.95
C MET A 191 16.51 5.62 -1.03
N LEU A 192 17.36 5.98 -0.07
CA LEU A 192 17.09 7.06 0.87
C LEU A 192 17.20 8.45 0.23
N HIS A 193 18.16 8.67 -0.67
CA HIS A 193 18.23 9.91 -1.46
C HIS A 193 17.02 10.06 -2.39
N ALA A 194 16.52 8.96 -2.97
CA ALA A 194 15.27 8.98 -3.73
C ALA A 194 14.06 9.35 -2.84
N ALA A 195 14.03 8.90 -1.57
CA ALA A 195 13.00 9.32 -0.62
C ALA A 195 13.10 10.83 -0.29
N ARG A 196 14.31 11.37 -0.09
CA ARG A 196 14.53 12.83 0.06
C ARG A 196 14.04 13.60 -1.16
N ALA A 197 14.39 13.13 -2.36
CA ALA A 197 13.95 13.74 -3.60
C ALA A 197 12.43 13.82 -3.70
N ARG A 198 11.73 12.73 -3.32
CA ARG A 198 10.26 12.72 -3.32
C ARG A 198 9.66 13.69 -2.29
N ALA A 199 10.26 13.82 -1.11
CA ALA A 199 9.84 14.80 -0.12
C ALA A 199 9.99 16.23 -0.66
N PHE A 200 11.17 16.59 -1.17
CA PHE A 200 11.41 17.89 -1.80
C PHE A 200 10.49 18.14 -2.99
N GLY A 201 10.22 17.12 -3.81
CA GLY A 201 9.31 17.20 -4.96
C GLY A 201 7.90 17.57 -4.52
N LYS A 202 7.37 16.92 -3.47
CA LYS A 202 6.07 17.27 -2.88
C LYS A 202 6.02 18.67 -2.28
N MET A 203 7.13 19.16 -1.73
CA MET A 203 7.28 20.55 -1.25
C MET A 203 7.54 21.54 -2.39
N ARG A 204 7.69 21.07 -3.63
CA ARG A 204 7.99 21.87 -4.83
C ARG A 204 9.33 22.61 -4.76
N ASP A 205 10.26 22.09 -3.96
CA ASP A 205 11.62 22.60 -3.88
C ASP A 205 12.44 22.04 -5.06
N VAL A 206 12.49 22.80 -6.15
CA VAL A 206 13.16 22.40 -7.39
C VAL A 206 14.64 22.09 -7.15
N ALA A 207 15.35 22.98 -6.46
CA ALA A 207 16.79 22.87 -6.30
C ALA A 207 17.17 21.63 -5.46
N ASN A 208 16.52 21.43 -4.32
CA ASN A 208 16.81 20.28 -3.46
C ASN A 208 16.30 18.96 -4.04
N THR A 209 15.21 18.97 -4.81
CA THR A 209 14.76 17.78 -5.53
C THR A 209 15.80 17.31 -6.54
N LEU A 210 16.28 18.21 -7.41
CA LEU A 210 17.27 17.88 -8.44
C LEU A 210 18.61 17.43 -7.81
N ARG A 211 19.04 18.11 -6.74
CA ARG A 211 20.22 17.68 -5.96
C ARG A 211 20.04 16.28 -5.39
N ALA A 212 18.91 16.00 -4.75
CA ALA A 212 18.65 14.69 -4.15
C ALA A 212 18.49 13.58 -5.20
N VAL A 213 17.95 13.86 -6.39
CA VAL A 213 17.96 12.92 -7.52
C VAL A 213 19.40 12.61 -7.96
N GLY A 214 20.25 13.63 -8.13
CA GLY A 214 21.65 13.42 -8.49
C GLY A 214 22.44 12.63 -7.44
N GLU A 215 22.19 12.88 -6.15
CA GLU A 215 22.76 12.08 -5.05
C GLU A 215 22.28 10.62 -5.09
N ALA A 216 21.01 10.40 -5.44
CA ALA A 216 20.46 9.06 -5.60
C ALA A 216 21.11 8.33 -6.78
N ASP A 217 21.24 8.99 -7.93
CA ASP A 217 21.88 8.44 -9.13
C ASP A 217 23.35 8.07 -8.84
N ALA A 218 24.13 9.00 -8.26
CA ALA A 218 25.54 8.78 -7.95
C ALA A 218 25.78 7.65 -6.93
N ALA A 219 24.84 7.46 -6.00
CA ALA A 219 24.88 6.31 -5.10
C ALA A 219 24.50 5.01 -5.83
N PHE A 220 23.50 5.05 -6.72
CA PHE A 220 23.05 3.87 -7.47
C PHE A 220 24.10 3.37 -8.47
N GLU A 221 24.88 4.27 -9.09
CA GLU A 221 26.03 3.92 -9.94
C GLU A 221 27.08 3.07 -9.21
N GLN A 222 27.15 3.17 -7.87
CA GLN A 222 28.05 2.39 -7.02
C GLN A 222 27.36 1.13 -6.44
N SER A 223 26.12 0.83 -6.85
CA SER A 223 25.38 -0.34 -6.37
C SER A 223 26.11 -1.64 -6.72
N ASP A 224 26.15 -2.55 -5.74
CA ASP A 224 26.60 -3.93 -5.93
C ASP A 224 25.56 -4.85 -5.27
N PRO A 225 24.62 -5.40 -6.06
CA PRO A 225 23.58 -6.29 -5.53
C PRO A 225 24.12 -7.52 -4.79
N ALA A 226 25.38 -7.93 -5.01
CA ALA A 226 25.99 -9.04 -4.27
C ALA A 226 26.34 -8.67 -2.81
N GLN A 227 26.46 -7.38 -2.51
CA GLN A 227 26.71 -6.86 -1.16
C GLN A 227 25.44 -6.40 -0.45
N ASP A 228 24.31 -6.39 -1.16
CA ASP A 228 23.05 -5.95 -0.62
C ASP A 228 22.38 -7.01 0.26
N PRO A 229 21.71 -6.59 1.36
CA PRO A 229 20.89 -7.52 2.10
C PRO A 229 19.72 -8.02 1.23
N PRO A 230 19.24 -9.27 1.40
CA PRO A 230 18.27 -9.88 0.47
C PRO A 230 16.97 -9.09 0.26
N TRP A 231 16.53 -8.31 1.25
CA TRP A 231 15.32 -7.48 1.14
C TRP A 231 15.51 -6.21 0.29
N MET A 232 16.73 -5.92 -0.18
CA MET A 232 17.02 -4.83 -1.12
C MET A 232 16.99 -5.28 -2.59
N ALA A 233 16.81 -6.57 -2.87
CA ALA A 233 16.75 -7.10 -4.25
C ALA A 233 15.67 -6.47 -5.15
N TYR A 234 14.66 -5.81 -4.57
CA TYR A 234 13.64 -5.08 -5.32
C TYR A 234 14.12 -3.71 -5.84
N TYR A 235 15.18 -3.13 -5.26
CA TYR A 235 15.67 -1.79 -5.62
C TYR A 235 16.68 -1.88 -6.76
N ASP A 236 16.19 -2.37 -7.91
CA ASP A 236 16.95 -2.51 -9.14
C ASP A 236 16.93 -1.22 -9.98
N HIS A 237 17.49 -1.30 -11.19
CA HIS A 237 17.53 -0.19 -12.14
C HIS A 237 16.12 0.36 -12.45
N ALA A 238 15.12 -0.51 -12.62
CA ALA A 238 13.77 -0.09 -12.91
C ALA A 238 13.15 0.65 -11.72
N GLN A 239 13.31 0.10 -10.51
CA GLN A 239 12.79 0.70 -9.28
C GLN A 239 13.48 2.04 -8.94
N HIS A 240 14.78 2.15 -9.15
CA HIS A 240 15.53 3.39 -8.95
C HIS A 240 15.02 4.52 -9.85
N HIS A 241 14.86 4.23 -11.15
CA HIS A 241 14.29 5.18 -12.09
C HIS A 241 12.82 5.52 -11.77
N GLY A 242 12.02 4.53 -11.37
CA GLY A 242 10.63 4.77 -10.94
C GLY A 242 10.55 5.73 -9.75
N ASP A 243 11.28 5.44 -8.66
CA ASP A 243 11.25 6.26 -7.44
C ASP A 243 11.74 7.70 -7.67
N THR A 244 12.79 7.88 -8.49
CA THR A 244 13.29 9.22 -8.84
C THR A 244 12.36 9.95 -9.83
N ALA A 245 11.69 9.22 -10.73
CA ALA A 245 10.66 9.79 -11.61
C ALA A 245 9.49 10.38 -10.83
N HIS A 246 9.06 9.72 -9.74
CA HIS A 246 8.01 10.26 -8.86
C HIS A 246 8.37 11.62 -8.27
N ALA A 247 9.63 11.85 -7.90
CA ALA A 247 10.08 13.16 -7.39
C ALA A 247 9.98 14.24 -8.48
N LEU A 248 10.46 13.91 -9.69
CA LEU A 248 10.45 14.83 -10.84
C LEU A 248 9.03 15.08 -11.38
N PHE A 249 8.13 14.09 -11.25
CA PHE A 249 6.72 14.22 -11.61
C PHE A 249 6.06 15.38 -10.85
N ASP A 250 6.27 15.46 -9.53
CA ASP A 250 5.67 16.51 -8.71
C ASP A 250 6.16 17.90 -9.15
N LEU A 251 7.44 18.03 -9.51
CA LEU A 251 7.97 19.28 -10.07
C LEU A 251 7.36 19.62 -11.43
N ALA A 252 7.26 18.63 -12.33
CA ALA A 252 6.73 18.87 -13.67
C ALA A 252 5.25 19.28 -13.62
N VAL A 253 4.46 18.64 -12.78
CA VAL A 253 3.02 18.89 -12.65
C VAL A 253 2.72 20.18 -11.86
N HIS A 254 3.50 20.48 -10.81
CA HIS A 254 3.16 21.51 -9.83
C HIS A 254 4.14 22.68 -9.71
N ALA A 255 5.29 22.63 -10.37
CA ALA A 255 6.33 23.67 -10.34
C ALA A 255 6.85 24.04 -11.74
N ASP A 256 6.06 23.75 -12.78
CA ASP A 256 6.31 24.07 -14.19
C ASP A 256 7.72 23.70 -14.69
N GLN A 257 8.27 22.60 -14.17
CA GLN A 257 9.52 22.03 -14.67
C GLN A 257 9.27 21.17 -15.92
N ASP A 258 10.32 20.99 -16.74
CA ASP A 258 10.28 20.14 -17.93
C ASP A 258 9.83 18.70 -17.57
N PRO A 259 8.76 18.18 -18.20
CA PRO A 259 8.29 16.81 -17.94
C PRO A 259 9.24 15.75 -18.52
N GLY A 260 10.14 16.11 -19.43
CA GLY A 260 10.96 15.18 -20.19
C GLY A 260 11.84 14.27 -19.32
N GLN A 261 12.42 14.79 -18.23
CA GLN A 261 13.21 13.94 -17.33
C GLN A 261 12.36 12.89 -16.59
N ALA A 262 11.20 13.30 -16.06
CA ALA A 262 10.29 12.39 -15.37
C ALA A 262 9.75 11.32 -16.33
N ALA A 263 9.35 11.73 -17.55
CA ALA A 263 8.83 10.83 -18.57
C ALA A 263 9.84 9.73 -18.94
N ARG A 264 11.09 10.11 -19.26
CA ARG A 264 12.15 9.14 -19.61
C ARG A 264 12.41 8.14 -18.49
N ARG A 265 12.43 8.60 -17.23
CA ARG A 265 12.65 7.70 -16.09
C ARG A 265 11.47 6.75 -15.87
N PHE A 266 10.22 7.20 -15.99
CA PHE A 266 9.08 6.28 -15.96
C PHE A 266 9.10 5.29 -17.12
N GLU A 267 9.48 5.70 -18.33
CA GLU A 267 9.62 4.77 -19.47
C GLU A 267 10.65 3.68 -19.20
N ILE A 268 11.79 4.02 -18.58
CA ILE A 268 12.80 3.04 -18.14
C ILE A 268 12.20 2.09 -17.12
N ALA A 269 11.51 2.60 -16.11
CA ALA A 269 10.86 1.78 -15.07
C ALA A 269 9.82 0.82 -15.66
N VAL A 270 8.95 1.33 -16.54
CA VAL A 270 7.90 0.52 -17.20
C VAL A 270 8.50 -0.60 -18.05
N LYS A 271 9.58 -0.32 -18.79
CA LYS A 271 10.28 -1.33 -19.61
C LYS A 271 11.05 -2.34 -18.76
N GLY A 272 11.61 -1.92 -17.63
CA GLY A 272 12.47 -2.74 -16.79
C GLY A 272 11.73 -3.64 -15.79
N HIS A 273 10.52 -3.27 -15.36
CA HIS A 273 9.75 -4.09 -14.43
C HIS A 273 9.17 -5.34 -15.12
N GLY A 274 9.76 -6.51 -14.83
CA GLY A 274 9.27 -7.81 -15.26
C GLY A 274 7.94 -8.23 -14.62
N ASN A 275 7.44 -9.42 -14.95
CA ASN A 275 6.13 -9.91 -14.48
C ASN A 275 6.00 -10.00 -12.95
N ALA A 276 7.09 -10.30 -12.24
CA ALA A 276 7.11 -10.30 -10.77
C ALA A 276 6.85 -8.91 -10.15
N PHE A 277 6.99 -7.84 -10.93
CA PHE A 277 6.80 -6.45 -10.52
C PHE A 277 5.66 -5.77 -11.29
N ALA A 278 4.65 -6.53 -11.74
CA ALA A 278 3.51 -6.01 -12.49
C ALA A 278 2.84 -4.80 -11.79
N ARG A 279 2.75 -4.83 -10.46
CA ARG A 279 2.23 -3.69 -9.67
C ARG A 279 3.09 -2.43 -9.80
N SER A 280 4.42 -2.55 -9.66
CA SER A 280 5.33 -1.40 -9.79
C SER A 280 5.33 -0.86 -11.23
N ARG A 281 5.22 -1.76 -12.22
CA ARG A 281 5.05 -1.39 -13.63
C ARG A 281 3.76 -0.58 -13.83
N ALA A 282 2.63 -1.08 -13.34
CA ALA A 282 1.33 -0.42 -13.45
C ALA A 282 1.32 0.97 -12.78
N ILE A 283 1.94 1.11 -11.61
CA ILE A 283 2.08 2.40 -10.91
C ILE A 283 2.92 3.38 -11.75
N SER A 284 4.10 2.94 -12.20
CA SER A 284 5.00 3.77 -13.02
C SER A 284 4.33 4.18 -14.33
N GLU A 285 3.59 3.27 -14.94
CA GLU A 285 2.87 3.54 -16.18
C GLU A 285 1.69 4.49 -15.98
N THR A 286 0.92 4.31 -14.90
CA THR A 286 -0.17 5.23 -14.55
C THR A 286 0.35 6.64 -14.33
N LYS A 287 1.53 6.79 -13.71
CA LYS A 287 2.17 8.10 -13.55
C LYS A 287 2.71 8.67 -14.85
N LEU A 288 3.28 7.84 -15.73
CA LEU A 288 3.68 8.28 -17.07
C LEU A 288 2.46 8.78 -17.86
N ALA A 289 1.37 8.01 -17.87
CA ALA A 289 0.10 8.41 -18.47
C ALA A 289 -0.41 9.73 -17.88
N SER A 290 -0.36 9.87 -16.55
CA SER A 290 -0.78 11.10 -15.86
C SER A 290 0.07 12.30 -16.27
N LEU A 291 1.38 12.13 -16.38
CA LEU A 291 2.32 13.18 -16.77
C LEU A 291 2.06 13.63 -18.22
N VAL A 292 1.94 12.68 -19.14
CA VAL A 292 1.64 12.95 -20.56
C VAL A 292 0.25 13.59 -20.70
N MET A 293 -0.75 13.12 -19.95
CA MET A 293 -2.10 13.70 -19.96
C MET A 293 -2.11 15.15 -19.46
N ALA A 294 -1.25 15.47 -18.49
CA ALA A 294 -1.20 16.79 -17.85
C ALA A 294 -0.34 17.80 -18.61
N LYS A 295 0.75 17.35 -19.24
CA LYS A 295 1.82 18.23 -19.75
C LYS A 295 2.31 17.89 -21.17
N GLY A 296 1.87 16.76 -21.75
CA GLY A 296 2.25 16.35 -23.10
C GLY A 296 1.43 17.03 -24.19
N ASP A 297 1.97 17.05 -25.41
CA ASP A 297 1.31 17.67 -26.57
C ASP A 297 0.14 16.84 -27.12
N ASP A 298 0.19 15.52 -26.98
CA ASP A 298 -0.85 14.60 -27.46
C ASP A 298 -1.51 13.81 -26.30
N PRO A 299 -2.73 14.20 -25.86
CA PRO A 299 -3.46 13.47 -24.83
C PRO A 299 -3.89 12.06 -25.27
N ARG A 300 -3.90 11.72 -26.58
CA ARG A 300 -4.22 10.35 -27.03
C ARG A 300 -3.13 9.36 -26.68
N HIS A 301 -1.87 9.78 -26.73
CA HIS A 301 -0.76 8.94 -26.25
C HIS A 301 -0.95 8.59 -24.77
N ALA A 302 -1.37 9.55 -23.94
CA ALA A 302 -1.68 9.29 -22.53
C ALA A 302 -2.84 8.29 -22.35
N VAL A 303 -3.83 8.29 -23.23
CA VAL A 303 -4.92 7.31 -23.21
C VAL A 303 -4.41 5.88 -23.44
N VAL A 304 -3.53 5.69 -24.42
CA VAL A 304 -2.92 4.37 -24.71
C VAL A 304 -2.16 3.84 -23.49
N LEU A 305 -1.33 4.69 -22.88
CA LEU A 305 -0.60 4.36 -21.66
C LEU A 305 -1.55 4.03 -20.49
N GLY A 306 -2.62 4.81 -20.32
CA GLY A 306 -3.63 4.57 -19.29
C GLY A 306 -4.34 3.23 -19.43
N HIS A 307 -4.67 2.82 -20.66
CA HIS A 307 -5.29 1.51 -20.90
C HIS A 307 -4.34 0.34 -20.65
N ARG A 308 -3.08 0.44 -21.07
CA ARG A 308 -2.08 -0.60 -20.80
C ARG A 308 -1.78 -0.71 -19.30
N ALA A 309 -1.72 0.41 -18.57
CA ALA A 309 -1.64 0.37 -17.11
C ALA A 309 -2.84 -0.35 -16.48
N LEU A 310 -4.07 -0.11 -16.96
CA LEU A 310 -5.27 -0.79 -16.46
C LEU A 310 -5.30 -2.30 -16.80
N ASP A 311 -4.64 -2.73 -17.87
CA ASP A 311 -4.46 -4.16 -18.18
C ASP A 311 -3.54 -4.83 -17.14
N ASP A 312 -2.49 -4.12 -16.71
CA ASP A 312 -1.54 -4.59 -15.68
C ASP A 312 -2.09 -4.50 -14.24
N VAL A 313 -2.95 -3.52 -13.92
CA VAL A 313 -3.51 -3.36 -12.56
C VAL A 313 -4.33 -4.57 -12.12
N GLY A 314 -5.06 -5.23 -13.02
CA GLY A 314 -5.70 -6.54 -12.78
C GLY A 314 -6.35 -6.74 -11.40
N LYS A 315 -6.31 -7.97 -10.85
CA LYS A 315 -6.94 -8.41 -9.57
C LYS A 315 -6.30 -7.80 -8.30
N LEU A 316 -5.55 -6.70 -8.39
CA LEU A 316 -4.80 -6.16 -7.26
C LEU A 316 -5.73 -5.39 -6.30
N THR A 317 -5.70 -5.75 -5.02
CA THR A 317 -6.48 -5.08 -3.95
C THR A 317 -5.82 -3.79 -3.41
N SER A 318 -4.89 -3.21 -4.18
CA SER A 318 -4.09 -2.07 -3.73
C SER A 318 -4.84 -0.75 -3.82
N TYR A 319 -5.10 -0.14 -2.68
CA TYR A 319 -5.70 1.19 -2.61
C TYR A 319 -4.78 2.29 -3.18
N ARG A 320 -3.46 2.14 -3.08
CA ARG A 320 -2.48 3.09 -3.64
C ARG A 320 -2.53 3.16 -5.16
N ALA A 321 -2.55 2.00 -5.81
CA ALA A 321 -2.69 1.92 -7.26
C ALA A 321 -4.03 2.54 -7.73
N ALA A 322 -5.10 2.31 -6.96
CA ALA A 322 -6.40 2.93 -7.22
C ALA A 322 -6.37 4.46 -7.13
N GLU A 323 -5.66 5.07 -6.17
CA GLU A 323 -5.53 6.53 -6.12
C GLU A 323 -4.71 7.11 -7.27
N ASP A 324 -3.64 6.44 -7.71
CA ASP A 324 -2.89 6.89 -8.88
C ASP A 324 -3.76 6.86 -10.15
N LEU A 325 -4.65 5.87 -10.28
CA LEU A 325 -5.65 5.85 -11.36
C LEU A 325 -6.68 6.98 -11.22
N ARG A 326 -7.15 7.29 -10.00
CA ARG A 326 -8.04 8.43 -9.76
C ARG A 326 -7.35 9.75 -10.13
N GLU A 327 -6.05 9.89 -9.89
CA GLU A 327 -5.27 11.03 -10.36
C GLU A 327 -5.23 11.15 -11.89
N LEU A 328 -4.96 10.04 -12.59
CA LEU A 328 -5.03 10.00 -14.05
C LEU A 328 -6.42 10.45 -14.55
N ALA A 329 -7.50 9.96 -13.93
CA ALA A 329 -8.86 10.35 -14.28
C ALA A 329 -9.15 11.85 -14.06
N ARG A 330 -8.52 12.48 -13.05
CA ARG A 330 -8.59 13.94 -12.82
C ARG A 330 -7.92 14.71 -13.95
N PHE A 331 -6.75 14.29 -14.43
CA PHE A 331 -6.08 14.92 -15.56
C PHE A 331 -6.84 14.72 -16.87
N ALA A 332 -7.31 13.50 -17.12
CA ALA A 332 -8.14 13.19 -18.29
C ALA A 332 -9.42 14.04 -18.35
N GLY A 333 -10.00 14.39 -17.20
CA GLY A 333 -11.19 15.25 -17.11
C GLY A 333 -11.00 16.68 -17.60
N ARG A 334 -9.76 17.12 -17.84
CA ARG A 334 -9.45 18.42 -18.47
C ARG A 334 -9.66 18.39 -19.99
N HIS A 335 -9.65 17.20 -20.60
CA HIS A 335 -9.79 16.99 -22.04
C HIS A 335 -11.22 16.59 -22.44
N ARG A 336 -12.20 17.44 -22.10
CA ARG A 336 -13.64 17.13 -22.23
C ARG A 336 -14.13 16.85 -23.65
N ASN A 337 -13.40 17.32 -24.65
CA ASN A 337 -13.77 17.16 -26.07
C ASN A 337 -13.13 15.91 -26.70
N LEU A 338 -12.37 15.12 -25.94
CA LEU A 338 -11.73 13.89 -26.42
C LEU A 338 -12.52 12.68 -25.90
N SER A 339 -13.23 11.98 -26.79
CA SER A 339 -13.99 10.77 -26.47
C SER A 339 -13.14 9.72 -25.76
N GLU A 340 -11.93 9.49 -26.25
CA GLU A 340 -11.00 8.49 -25.75
C GLU A 340 -10.58 8.77 -24.30
N ALA A 341 -10.52 10.04 -23.89
CA ALA A 341 -10.28 10.41 -22.49
C ALA A 341 -11.52 10.18 -21.61
N SER A 342 -12.73 10.28 -22.15
CA SER A 342 -13.96 9.90 -21.44
C SER A 342 -14.00 8.38 -21.21
N ASP A 343 -13.72 7.59 -22.25
CA ASP A 343 -13.70 6.12 -22.18
C ASP A 343 -12.67 5.63 -21.16
N LEU A 344 -11.48 6.22 -21.13
CA LEU A 344 -10.47 5.93 -20.12
C LEU A 344 -10.99 6.20 -18.70
N ARG A 345 -11.67 7.34 -18.47
CA ARG A 345 -12.22 7.69 -17.15
C ARG A 345 -13.31 6.71 -16.70
N GLU A 346 -14.16 6.28 -17.63
CA GLU A 346 -15.20 5.29 -17.36
C GLU A 346 -14.59 3.94 -16.96
N ARG A 347 -13.56 3.50 -17.70
CA ARG A 347 -12.82 2.27 -17.38
C ARG A 347 -12.13 2.36 -16.02
N ILE A 348 -11.45 3.48 -15.72
CA ILE A 348 -10.85 3.73 -14.39
C ILE A 348 -11.92 3.61 -13.30
N ALA A 349 -13.07 4.26 -13.49
CA ALA A 349 -14.14 4.24 -12.50
C ALA A 349 -14.71 2.83 -12.28
N ALA A 350 -14.78 2.00 -13.33
CA ALA A 350 -15.18 0.60 -13.22
C ALA A 350 -14.15 -0.23 -12.44
N THR A 351 -12.86 -0.11 -12.78
CA THR A 351 -11.77 -0.85 -12.12
C THR A 351 -11.64 -0.49 -10.64
N VAL A 352 -11.76 0.80 -10.29
CA VAL A 352 -11.57 1.28 -8.92
C VAL A 352 -12.76 0.96 -7.99
N ARG A 353 -13.92 0.58 -8.54
CA ARG A 353 -15.11 0.17 -7.76
C ARG A 353 -15.22 -1.35 -7.56
N ALA A 354 -14.51 -2.14 -8.36
CA ALA A 354 -14.53 -3.60 -8.32
C ALA A 354 -13.72 -4.13 -7.11
#